data_AF-A0A931SE08-F1
#
_entry.id   AF-A0A931SE08-F1
#
_cell.length_a   1.000
_cell.length_b   1.000
_cell.length_c   1.000
_cell.angle_alpha   90.00
_cell.angle_beta   90.00
_cell.angle_gamma   90.00
#
_symmetry.space_group_name_H-M   'P 1'
#
loop_
_entity.id
_entity.type
_entity.pdbx_description
1 polymer ?
#
loop_
_entity_poly.entity_id
_entity_poly.type
_entity_poly.pdbx_seq_one_letter_code
_entity_poly.pdbx_strand_id
1 'polypeptide(L)' 'MIKKVGGKYVVMSEHTGRKFGSYNTKAEAEKRLRQIEVFKYLKRRK' A
#
# COMPACT_ATOMS: atom_id res chain seq x y z
N MET A 1 1.62 5.06 -1.05
CA MET A 1 0.95 5.67 -2.22
C MET A 1 0.18 4.61 -3.02
N ILE A 2 -0.95 5.00 -3.63
CA ILE A 2 -1.69 4.15 -4.59
C ILE A 2 -1.45 4.73 -5.98
N LYS A 3 -0.98 3.91 -6.92
CA LYS A 3 -0.73 4.31 -8.31
C LYS A 3 -1.55 3.44 -9.25
N LYS A 4 -2.28 4.03 -10.19
CA LYS A 4 -3.01 3.27 -11.21
C LYS A 4 -2.05 2.96 -12.36
N VAL A 5 -1.81 1.68 -12.64
CA VAL A 5 -0.91 1.22 -13.70
C VAL A 5 -1.61 0.13 -14.49
N GLY A 6 -1.80 0.34 -15.80
CA GLY A 6 -2.43 -0.65 -16.69
C GLY A 6 -3.84 -1.05 -16.25
N GLY A 7 -4.64 -0.11 -15.72
CA GLY A 7 -6.00 -0.37 -15.24
C GLY A 7 -6.11 -0.93 -13.82
N LYS A 8 -5.00 -1.33 -13.19
CA LYS A 8 -4.95 -1.87 -11.81
C LYS A 8 -4.41 -0.84 -10.81
N TYR A 9 -4.84 -0.94 -9.55
CA TYR A 9 -4.39 -0.11 -8.43
C TYR A 9 -3.20 -0.77 -7.74
N VAL A 10 -2.01 -0.19 -7.90
CA VAL A 10 -0.78 -0.70 -7.30
C VAL A 10 -0.47 0.09 -6.04
N VAL A 11 -0.33 -0.60 -4.92
CA VAL A 11 0.12 0.00 -3.65
C VAL A 11 1.64 0.01 -3.66
N MET A 12 2.24 1.19 -3.57
CA MET A 12 3.69 1.39 -3.55
C MET A 12 4.13 2.11 -2.27
N SER A 13 5.34 1.79 -1.84
CA SER A 13 6.05 2.49 -0.77
C SER A 13 6.52 3.85 -1.25
N GLU A 14 6.27 4.87 -0.44
CA GLU A 14 6.68 6.25 -0.76
C GLU A 14 8.20 6.43 -0.68
N HIS A 15 8.85 5.79 0.31
CA HIS A 15 10.28 5.98 0.56
C HIS A 15 11.19 5.03 -0.22
N THR A 16 10.71 3.81 -0.50
CA THR A 16 11.55 2.75 -1.08
C THR A 16 11.15 2.37 -2.50
N GLY A 17 10.07 2.95 -3.03
CA GLY A 17 9.55 2.60 -4.36
C GLY A 17 9.08 1.14 -4.49
N ARG A 18 9.11 0.34 -3.40
CA ARG A 18 8.71 -1.06 -3.41
C ARG A 18 7.22 -1.19 -3.70
N LYS A 19 6.86 -2.13 -4.59
CA LYS A 19 5.48 -2.55 -4.82
C LYS A 19 5.06 -3.50 -3.70
N PHE A 20 3.99 -3.16 -3.00
CA PHE A 20 3.39 -4.01 -1.97
C PHE A 20 2.29 -4.92 -2.51
N GLY A 21 1.76 -4.62 -3.70
CA GLY A 21 0.73 -5.42 -4.36
C GLY A 21 -0.01 -4.64 -5.44
N SER A 22 -0.67 -5.37 -6.33
CA SER A 22 -1.57 -4.82 -7.36
C SER A 22 -2.98 -5.35 -7.14
N TYR A 23 -3.94 -4.45 -7.16
CA TYR A 23 -5.35 -4.69 -6.84
C TYR A 23 -6.24 -4.23 -8.00
N ASN A 24 -7.41 -4.84 -8.15
CA ASN A 24 -8.36 -4.44 -9.19
C ASN A 24 -9.23 -3.26 -8.74
N THR A 25 -9.47 -3.13 -7.43
CA THR A 25 -10.28 -2.05 -6.86
C THR A 25 -9.47 -1.08 -6.02
N LYS A 26 -9.94 0.16 -5.93
CA LYS A 26 -9.34 1.19 -5.06
C LYS A 26 -9.50 0.81 -3.59
N ALA A 27 -10.65 0.26 -3.21
CA ALA A 27 -10.96 -0.11 -1.83
C ALA A 27 -10.01 -1.19 -1.27
N GLU A 28 -9.63 -2.20 -2.07
CA GLU A 28 -8.63 -3.19 -1.65
C GLU A 28 -7.24 -2.57 -1.47
N ALA A 29 -6.85 -1.69 -2.40
CA ALA A 29 -5.58 -0.98 -2.30
C ALA A 29 -5.52 -0.08 -1.06
N GLU A 30 -6.62 0.59 -0.70
CA GLU A 30 -6.74 1.39 0.52
C GLU A 30 -6.69 0.53 1.79
N LYS A 31 -7.40 -0.61 1.82
CA LYS A 31 -7.29 -1.58 2.93
C LYS A 31 -5.84 -2.02 3.13
N ARG A 32 -5.12 -2.33 2.06
CA ARG A 32 -3.72 -2.73 2.16
C ARG A 32 -2.83 -1.59 2.66
N LEU A 33 -3.04 -0.37 2.17
CA LEU A 33 -2.30 0.80 2.63
C LEU A 33 -2.44 0.97 4.15
N ARG A 34 -3.68 0.88 4.65
CA ARG A 34 -3.98 1.01 6.09
C ARG A 34 -3.31 -0.08 6.92
N GLN A 35 -3.27 -1.32 6.43
CA GLN A 35 -2.52 -2.40 7.10
C GLN A 35 -1.03 -2.09 7.22
N ILE A 36 -0.43 -1.56 6.15
CA ILE A 36 1.00 -1.19 6.14
C ILE A 36 1.27 -0.06 7.14
N GLU A 37 0.40 0.94 7.23
CA GLU A 37 0.52 2.02 8.21
C GLU A 37 0.41 1.52 9.65
N VAL A 38 -0.56 0.64 9.94
CA VAL A 38 -0.68 0.00 11.26
C VAL A 38 0.59 -0.79 11.60
N PHE A 39 1.12 -1.56 10.64
CA PHE A 39 2.34 -2.32 10.85
C PHE A 39 3.56 -1.43 11.11
N LYS A 40 3.68 -0.29 10.40
CA LYS A 40 4.72 0.71 10.67
C LYS A 40 4.59 1.31 12.08
N TYR A 41 3.36 1.63 12.49
CA TYR A 41 3.10 2.20 13.80
C TYR A 41 3.46 1.21 14.92
N LEU A 42 3.06 -0.06 14.78
CA LEU A 42 3.38 -1.12 15.73
C LEU A 42 4.88 -1.38 15.81
N LYS A 43 5.59 -1.42 14.68
CA LYS A 43 7.05 -1.59 14.66
C LYS A 43 7.78 -0.48 15.43
N ARG A 44 7.24 0.74 15.47
CA ARG A 44 7.84 1.88 16.18
C ARG A 44 7.64 1.83 17.69
N ARG A 45 6.71 0.99 18.19
CA ARG A 45 6.37 0.87 19.62
C ARG A 45 7.08 -0.29 20.33
N LYS A 46 7.96 -1.03 19.65
CA LYS A 46 8.69 -2.18 20.19
C LYS A 46 10.18 -1.91 20.12
#